data_AF-A0A1J3DZG3-F1
#
_entry.id   AF-A0A1J3DZG3-F1
#
_cell.length_a   1.000
_cell.length_b   1.000
_cell.length_c   1.000
_cell.angle_alpha   90.00
_cell.angle_beta   90.00
_cell.angle_gamma   90.00
#
_symmetry.space_group_name_H-M   'P 1'
#
loop_
_entity.id
_entity.type
_entity.pdbx_description
1 polymer ?
#
loop_
_entity_poly.entity_id
_entity_poly.type
_entity_poly.pdbx_seq_one_letter_code
_entity_poly.pdbx_strand_id
1 'polypeptide(L)'
;KRRRTKAHCASPLSSGITTQKIQVGSRSMAQKLEAKGGKGGIHWDDLADHDNVTKICVRGGREGIQHVQFDYVKSEQPKSGLIHGAFGKGFTQTFEINHLNGEHLASVKGWYDNISGVIQALQFETNYRTSDVMGYDGNNTSKFTLEVNGKKIIGFHGYAEANLNSLGAYFTTITPAKLAYQGGSGGIYWDDGVYTGVRKVYIYATNEIKCIKVDYDNEGKVKTIEHGDNKGAQIEFEL
;
A
#
# COMPACT_ATOMS: atom_id res chain seq x y z
N LYS A 1 -45.05 -23.70 66.89
CA LYS A 1 -43.77 -22.96 66.75
C LYS A 1 -43.17 -23.22 65.36
N ARG A 2 -43.13 -22.17 64.53
CA ARG A 2 -42.38 -21.97 63.27
C ARG A 2 -42.41 -23.07 62.18
N ARG A 3 -43.30 -22.90 61.18
CA ARG A 3 -43.14 -23.47 59.83
C ARG A 3 -42.74 -22.35 58.86
N ARG A 4 -41.71 -22.65 58.05
CA ARG A 4 -41.10 -21.81 57.02
C ARG A 4 -42.07 -21.63 55.84
N THR A 5 -42.32 -20.39 55.42
CA THR A 5 -42.84 -20.05 54.09
C THR A 5 -41.66 -19.68 53.19
N LYS A 6 -41.51 -20.41 52.08
CA LYS A 6 -40.56 -20.10 50.99
C LYS A 6 -41.13 -18.92 50.19
N ALA A 7 -40.39 -17.83 50.11
CA ALA A 7 -40.60 -16.79 49.11
C ALA A 7 -39.75 -17.13 47.88
N HIS A 8 -40.39 -17.28 46.71
CA HIS A 8 -39.73 -17.34 45.42
C HIS A 8 -39.33 -15.91 45.02
N CYS A 9 -38.03 -15.62 45.00
CA CYS A 9 -37.52 -14.44 44.29
C CYS A 9 -37.51 -14.74 42.79
N ALA A 10 -38.27 -13.96 42.02
CA ALA A 10 -38.11 -13.85 40.58
C ALA A 10 -37.05 -12.77 40.29
N SER A 11 -36.00 -13.14 39.56
CA SER A 11 -34.95 -12.22 39.09
C SER A 11 -35.47 -11.38 37.91
N PRO A 12 -35.09 -10.10 37.75
CA PRO A 12 -35.36 -9.35 36.54
C PRO A 12 -34.41 -9.78 35.41
N LEU A 13 -34.96 -10.01 34.22
CA LEU A 13 -34.22 -10.18 32.98
C LEU A 13 -33.52 -8.86 32.62
N SER A 14 -32.18 -8.85 32.72
CA SER A 14 -31.34 -7.79 32.18
C SER A 14 -31.23 -7.98 30.65
N SER A 15 -31.97 -7.18 29.88
CA SER A 15 -31.76 -7.08 28.43
C SER A 15 -30.49 -6.28 28.15
N GLY A 16 -29.36 -6.98 28.14
CA GLY A 16 -28.09 -6.45 27.65
C GLY A 16 -28.16 -6.27 26.14
N ILE A 17 -28.29 -5.02 25.68
CA ILE A 17 -28.00 -4.67 24.29
C ILE A 17 -26.47 -4.74 24.16
N THR A 18 -25.98 -5.86 23.63
CA THR A 18 -24.57 -6.00 23.25
C THR A 18 -24.33 -5.10 22.03
N THR A 19 -23.73 -3.94 22.26
CA THR A 19 -23.16 -3.12 21.18
C THR A 19 -22.04 -3.92 20.53
N GLN A 20 -22.33 -4.57 19.41
CA GLN A 20 -21.29 -5.13 18.56
C GLN A 20 -20.46 -3.95 18.04
N LYS A 21 -19.19 -3.89 18.44
CA LYS A 21 -18.21 -3.04 17.78
C LYS A 21 -18.18 -3.46 16.32
N ILE A 22 -18.64 -2.59 15.43
CA ILE A 22 -18.47 -2.75 13.99
C ILE A 22 -16.96 -2.73 13.76
N GLN A 23 -16.41 -3.89 13.43
CA GLN A 23 -15.02 -4.00 13.00
C GLN A 23 -14.96 -3.48 11.57
N VAL A 24 -14.77 -2.16 11.43
CA VAL A 24 -14.42 -1.54 10.16
C VAL A 24 -12.97 -1.90 9.85
N GLY A 25 -12.75 -2.54 8.71
CA GLY A 25 -11.43 -2.77 8.15
C GLY A 25 -11.20 -4.23 7.74
N SER A 26 -11.67 -4.59 6.55
CA SER A 26 -11.00 -5.65 5.79
C SER A 26 -9.58 -5.15 5.53
N ARG A 27 -8.58 -5.64 6.29
CA ARG A 27 -7.18 -5.42 5.91
C ARG A 27 -7.03 -6.02 4.52
N SER A 28 -6.73 -5.19 3.52
CA SER A 28 -6.47 -5.69 2.18
C SER A 28 -5.36 -6.74 2.26
N MET A 29 -5.58 -7.90 1.66
CA MET A 29 -4.58 -8.95 1.65
C MET A 29 -3.39 -8.49 0.80
N ALA A 30 -2.19 -8.52 1.40
CA ALA A 30 -0.98 -8.17 0.68
C ALA A 30 -0.76 -9.19 -0.46
N GLN A 31 -0.43 -8.67 -1.64
CA GLN A 31 -0.06 -9.47 -2.81
C GLN A 31 1.45 -9.65 -2.84
N LYS A 32 1.92 -10.89 -2.85
CA LYS A 32 3.34 -11.24 -3.00
C LYS A 32 3.68 -11.36 -4.49
N LEU A 33 4.73 -10.68 -4.94
CA LEU A 33 5.42 -11.00 -6.19
C LEU A 33 6.70 -11.77 -5.88
N GLU A 34 6.89 -12.88 -6.58
CA GLU A 34 8.04 -13.76 -6.42
C GLU A 34 9.36 -13.05 -6.77
N ALA A 35 10.42 -13.45 -6.05
CA ALA A 35 11.72 -12.83 -6.19
C ALA A 35 12.33 -13.08 -7.58
N LYS A 36 12.98 -12.05 -8.14
CA LYS A 36 13.69 -12.09 -9.42
C LYS A 36 15.20 -12.04 -9.17
N GLY A 37 15.95 -12.81 -9.95
CA GLY A 37 17.37 -13.07 -9.75
C GLY A 37 17.65 -14.54 -9.40
N GLY A 38 18.81 -14.80 -8.80
CA GLY A 38 19.22 -16.12 -8.35
C GLY A 38 18.66 -16.52 -6.97
N LYS A 39 18.64 -17.83 -6.70
CA LYS A 39 18.30 -18.40 -5.37
C LYS A 39 19.54 -18.75 -4.53
N GLY A 40 20.68 -18.13 -4.84
CA GLY A 40 21.92 -18.31 -4.08
C GLY A 40 21.86 -17.61 -2.73
N GLY A 41 22.59 -18.11 -1.73
CA GLY A 41 22.60 -17.55 -0.38
C GLY A 41 21.39 -17.97 0.47
N ILE A 42 21.06 -17.15 1.46
CA ILE A 42 20.03 -17.43 2.47
C ILE A 42 18.76 -16.65 2.13
N HIS A 43 17.61 -17.31 2.22
CA HIS A 43 16.31 -16.66 2.07
C HIS A 43 16.05 -15.68 3.22
N TRP A 44 15.55 -14.50 2.90
CA TRP A 44 15.15 -13.46 3.84
C TRP A 44 13.78 -12.88 3.48
N ASP A 45 13.05 -12.38 4.47
CA ASP A 45 11.70 -11.85 4.31
C ASP A 45 11.43 -10.78 5.38
N ASP A 46 11.21 -9.53 4.96
CA ASP A 46 10.86 -8.42 5.85
C ASP A 46 9.39 -8.41 6.27
N LEU A 47 8.59 -9.34 5.74
CA LEU A 47 7.15 -9.49 5.90
C LEU A 47 6.33 -8.41 5.19
N ALA A 48 5.03 -8.70 5.04
CA ALA A 48 4.05 -7.83 4.40
C ALA A 48 3.23 -7.00 5.41
N ASP A 49 3.80 -6.74 6.59
CA ASP A 49 3.07 -6.19 7.74
C ASP A 49 3.40 -4.71 8.04
N HIS A 50 4.06 -4.03 7.10
CA HIS A 50 4.35 -2.59 7.16
C HIS A 50 3.33 -1.78 6.36
N ASP A 51 3.24 -0.50 6.69
CA ASP A 51 2.35 0.46 6.04
C ASP A 51 3.00 1.12 4.81
N ASN A 52 4.29 1.44 4.90
CA ASN A 52 5.08 2.11 3.86
C ASN A 52 6.58 1.82 3.98
N VAL A 53 7.31 1.93 2.87
CA VAL A 53 8.78 2.05 2.82
C VAL A 53 9.14 3.53 2.92
N THR A 54 10.12 3.89 3.75
CA THR A 54 10.50 5.29 4.02
C THR A 54 11.94 5.60 3.65
N LYS A 55 12.82 4.60 3.66
CA LYS A 55 14.20 4.75 3.23
C LYS A 55 14.70 3.47 2.61
N ILE A 56 15.48 3.61 1.56
CA ILE A 56 16.13 2.50 0.88
C ILE A 56 17.63 2.79 0.88
N CYS A 57 18.41 1.84 1.37
CA CYS A 57 19.86 1.88 1.31
C CYS A 57 20.33 0.74 0.40
N VAL A 58 21.08 1.07 -0.64
CA VAL A 58 21.65 0.09 -1.56
C VAL A 58 23.17 0.20 -1.54
N ARG A 59 23.85 -0.91 -1.29
CA ARG A 59 25.31 -0.96 -1.32
C ARG A 59 25.79 -1.71 -2.55
N GLY A 60 26.45 -0.99 -3.47
CA GLY A 60 27.12 -1.56 -4.62
C GLY A 60 28.55 -2.02 -4.29
N GLY A 61 28.93 -3.18 -4.80
CA GLY A 61 30.28 -3.76 -4.73
C GLY A 61 30.86 -4.05 -6.11
N ARG A 62 31.94 -4.83 -6.17
CA ARG A 62 32.61 -5.22 -7.42
C ARG A 62 31.81 -6.23 -8.26
N GLU A 63 30.97 -7.04 -7.62
CA GLU A 63 30.26 -8.18 -8.22
C GLU A 63 28.74 -7.93 -8.33
N GLY A 64 28.30 -6.70 -8.08
CA GLY A 64 26.89 -6.31 -8.06
C GLY A 64 26.50 -5.64 -6.75
N ILE A 65 25.22 -5.68 -6.41
CA ILE A 65 24.66 -5.20 -5.16
C ILE A 65 25.03 -6.17 -4.04
N GLN A 66 25.77 -5.67 -3.06
CA GLN A 66 26.21 -6.45 -1.90
C GLN A 66 25.12 -6.61 -0.87
N HIS A 67 24.43 -5.51 -0.54
CA HIS A 67 23.28 -5.57 0.35
C HIS A 67 22.27 -4.47 0.08
N VAL A 68 21.07 -4.70 0.61
CA VAL A 68 20.00 -3.73 0.72
C VAL A 68 19.50 -3.65 2.17
N GLN A 69 18.97 -2.49 2.53
CA GLN A 69 18.25 -2.26 3.77
C GLN A 69 17.06 -1.34 3.46
N PHE A 70 15.91 -1.64 4.06
CA PHE A 70 14.70 -0.88 3.88
C PHE A 70 14.17 -0.43 5.24
N ASP A 71 14.04 0.86 5.46
CA ASP A 71 13.29 1.36 6.61
C ASP A 71 11.82 1.48 6.25
N TYR A 72 10.99 1.22 7.24
CA TYR A 72 9.54 1.12 7.10
C TYR A 72 8.83 2.01 8.12
N VAL A 73 7.53 2.17 7.93
CA VAL A 73 6.59 2.57 8.97
C VAL A 73 5.60 1.44 9.18
N LYS A 74 5.34 1.10 10.44
CA LYS A 74 4.37 0.07 10.82
C LYS A 74 3.53 0.58 11.99
N SER A 75 2.21 0.62 11.80
CA SER A 75 1.27 1.23 12.76
C SER A 75 1.71 2.64 13.16
N GLU A 76 2.06 3.46 12.17
CA GLU A 76 2.58 4.84 12.35
C GLU A 76 3.92 4.95 13.11
N GLN A 77 4.58 3.83 13.41
CA GLN A 77 5.88 3.81 14.07
C GLN A 77 7.02 3.55 13.07
N PRO A 78 8.09 4.36 13.06
CA PRO A 78 9.28 4.08 12.27
C PRO A 78 9.93 2.75 12.70
N LYS A 79 10.34 1.96 11.72
CA LYS A 79 11.04 0.68 11.93
C LYS A 79 12.22 0.61 10.99
N SER A 80 13.43 0.51 11.54
CA SER A 80 14.60 0.27 10.70
C SER A 80 14.66 -1.20 10.28
N GLY A 81 14.92 -1.46 9.00
CA GLY A 81 15.00 -2.81 8.46
C GLY A 81 16.34 -3.49 8.76
N LEU A 82 16.37 -4.80 8.53
CA LEU A 82 17.60 -5.57 8.56
C LEU A 82 18.39 -5.36 7.27
N ILE A 83 19.70 -5.60 7.36
CA ILE A 83 20.59 -5.61 6.21
C ILE A 83 20.57 -7.00 5.60
N HIS A 84 20.25 -7.07 4.30
CA HIS A 84 20.19 -8.32 3.54
C HIS A 84 21.36 -8.40 2.58
N GLY A 85 22.36 -9.22 2.94
CA GLY A 85 23.64 -9.34 2.24
C GLY A 85 24.82 -9.06 3.18
N ALA A 86 26.00 -8.80 2.62
CA ALA A 86 27.22 -8.60 3.40
C ALA A 86 27.81 -7.20 3.27
N PHE A 87 28.74 -6.88 4.18
CA PHE A 87 29.58 -5.69 4.07
C PHE A 87 30.87 -6.01 3.31
N GLY A 88 31.29 -5.07 2.47
CA GLY A 88 32.55 -5.17 1.73
C GLY A 88 33.04 -3.79 1.28
N LYS A 89 34.05 -3.74 0.41
CA LYS A 89 34.44 -2.48 -0.26
C LYS A 89 33.39 -2.11 -1.31
N GLY A 90 33.11 -0.82 -1.48
CA GLY A 90 32.12 -0.31 -2.43
C GLY A 90 31.44 0.97 -1.94
N PHE A 91 30.29 1.32 -2.49
CA PHE A 91 29.60 2.58 -2.25
C PHE A 91 28.15 2.34 -1.83
N THR A 92 27.64 3.20 -0.95
CA THR A 92 26.24 3.17 -0.51
C THR A 92 25.52 4.36 -1.11
N GLN A 93 24.36 4.09 -1.72
CA GLN A 93 23.40 5.11 -2.14
C GLN A 93 22.12 4.95 -1.32
N THR A 94 21.44 6.08 -1.11
CA THR A 94 20.21 6.10 -0.33
C THR A 94 19.10 6.81 -1.09
N PHE A 95 17.88 6.32 -0.93
CA PHE A 95 16.68 6.91 -1.48
C PHE A 95 15.63 7.03 -0.36
N GLU A 96 15.38 8.26 0.08
CA GLU A 96 14.39 8.56 1.13
C GLU A 96 13.04 8.87 0.49
N ILE A 97 11.94 8.42 1.10
CA ILE A 97 10.56 8.55 0.59
C ILE A 97 9.72 9.29 1.62
N ASN A 98 9.11 10.40 1.21
CA ASN A 98 8.29 11.24 2.06
C ASN A 98 6.85 10.71 2.16
N HIS A 99 6.69 9.61 2.90
CA HIS A 99 5.40 8.98 3.17
C HIS A 99 4.37 9.90 3.86
N LEU A 100 4.81 10.96 4.55
CA LEU A 100 3.92 11.93 5.21
C LEU A 100 3.17 12.82 4.21
N ASN A 101 3.74 13.03 3.01
CA ASN A 101 3.11 13.78 1.93
C ASN A 101 2.46 12.87 0.88
N GLY A 102 2.19 11.60 1.21
CA GLY A 102 1.56 10.65 0.30
C GLY A 102 2.50 10.07 -0.77
N GLU A 103 3.81 10.36 -0.72
CA GLU A 103 4.80 9.69 -1.56
C GLU A 103 4.92 8.22 -1.10
N HIS A 104 4.83 7.29 -2.03
CA HIS A 104 4.95 5.86 -1.75
C HIS A 104 5.70 5.15 -2.86
N LEU A 105 6.37 4.07 -2.50
CA LEU A 105 7.08 3.25 -3.47
C LEU A 105 6.08 2.48 -4.33
N ALA A 106 6.10 2.73 -5.63
CA ALA A 106 5.18 2.13 -6.60
C ALA A 106 5.80 0.92 -7.28
N SER A 107 7.06 1.02 -7.69
CA SER A 107 7.75 -0.07 -8.38
C SER A 107 9.25 -0.10 -8.14
N VAL A 108 9.86 -1.24 -8.49
CA VAL A 108 11.31 -1.40 -8.57
C VAL A 108 11.68 -2.01 -9.91
N LYS A 109 12.60 -1.37 -10.63
CA LYS A 109 13.29 -1.95 -11.77
C LYS A 109 14.62 -2.51 -11.28
N GLY A 110 14.97 -3.70 -11.75
CA GLY A 110 16.23 -4.33 -11.37
C GLY A 110 16.89 -5.03 -12.53
N TRP A 111 18.20 -5.22 -12.39
CA TRP A 111 19.05 -5.94 -13.32
C TRP A 111 19.80 -6.99 -12.56
N TYR A 112 19.88 -8.21 -13.08
CA TYR A 112 20.68 -9.28 -12.49
C TYR A 112 21.54 -9.97 -13.54
N ASP A 113 22.72 -10.42 -13.15
CA ASP A 113 23.62 -11.15 -14.01
C ASP A 113 23.05 -12.53 -14.33
N ASN A 114 23.02 -12.90 -15.60
CA ASN A 114 22.36 -14.13 -16.06
C ASN A 114 23.04 -15.42 -15.61
N ILE A 115 24.32 -15.35 -15.22
CA ILE A 115 25.14 -16.52 -14.88
C ILE A 115 25.11 -16.74 -13.36
N SER A 116 25.50 -15.73 -12.59
CA SER A 116 25.56 -15.77 -11.13
C SER A 116 24.19 -15.56 -10.48
N GLY A 117 23.25 -14.92 -11.18
CA GLY A 117 21.97 -14.50 -10.64
C GLY A 117 22.04 -13.29 -9.71
N VAL A 118 23.23 -12.71 -9.45
CA VAL A 118 23.40 -11.59 -8.51
C VAL A 118 22.76 -10.32 -9.07
N ILE A 119 22.02 -9.60 -8.25
CA ILE A 119 21.46 -8.29 -8.58
C ILE A 119 22.60 -7.31 -8.85
N GLN A 120 22.63 -6.70 -10.01
CA GLN A 120 23.67 -5.78 -10.46
C GLN A 120 23.28 -4.32 -10.26
N ALA A 121 22.01 -3.99 -10.48
CA ALA A 121 21.49 -2.65 -10.29
C ALA A 121 20.01 -2.65 -9.86
N LEU A 122 19.60 -1.57 -9.20
CA LEU A 122 18.22 -1.30 -8.80
C LEU A 122 17.86 0.17 -9.09
N GLN A 123 16.63 0.40 -9.50
CA GLN A 123 16.05 1.74 -9.65
C GLN A 123 14.65 1.73 -9.05
N PHE A 124 14.39 2.71 -8.19
CA PHE A 124 13.15 2.80 -7.42
C PHE A 124 12.25 3.87 -8.01
N GLU A 125 10.96 3.59 -8.10
CA GLU A 125 9.97 4.53 -8.62
C GLU A 125 8.88 4.72 -7.58
N THR A 126 8.65 5.98 -7.23
CA THR A 126 7.52 6.40 -6.42
C THR A 126 6.44 6.98 -7.31
N ASN A 127 5.26 7.23 -6.75
CA ASN A 127 4.22 8.00 -7.42
C ASN A 127 4.61 9.44 -7.78
N TYR A 128 5.75 9.97 -7.31
CA TYR A 128 6.19 11.34 -7.60
C TYR A 128 7.46 11.44 -8.45
N ARG A 129 8.36 10.45 -8.34
CA ARG A 129 9.68 10.51 -8.99
C ARG A 129 10.35 9.14 -9.05
N THR A 130 11.35 9.08 -9.91
CA THR A 130 12.26 7.95 -10.06
C THR A 130 13.62 8.27 -9.43
N SER A 131 14.24 7.29 -8.78
CA SER A 131 15.62 7.40 -8.31
C SER A 131 16.62 7.31 -9.47
N ASP A 132 17.88 7.67 -9.21
CA ASP A 132 18.99 7.23 -10.03
C ASP A 132 19.10 5.70 -10.02
N VAL A 133 19.75 5.14 -11.04
CA VAL A 133 20.11 3.72 -11.06
C VAL A 133 21.25 3.49 -10.06
N MET A 134 21.00 2.62 -9.08
CA MET A 134 21.97 2.25 -8.05
C MET A 134 22.62 0.92 -8.43
N GLY A 135 23.93 0.93 -8.71
CA GLY A 135 24.68 -0.25 -9.15
C GLY A 135 25.20 -0.09 -10.58
N TYR A 136 25.36 -1.20 -11.30
CA TYR A 136 25.86 -1.23 -12.67
C TYR A 136 24.93 -2.06 -13.56
N ASP A 137 24.41 -1.49 -14.65
CA ASP A 137 23.48 -2.15 -15.60
C ASP A 137 24.22 -2.73 -16.82
N GLY A 138 25.40 -3.31 -16.59
CA GLY A 138 26.32 -3.76 -17.64
C GLY A 138 25.82 -4.90 -18.54
N ASN A 139 26.70 -5.31 -19.46
CA ASN A 139 26.46 -6.40 -20.41
C ASN A 139 26.17 -7.74 -19.68
N ASN A 140 25.36 -8.61 -20.30
CA ASN A 140 24.89 -9.91 -19.77
C ASN A 140 23.90 -9.88 -18.59
N THR A 141 23.23 -8.75 -18.36
CA THR A 141 22.15 -8.67 -17.37
C THR A 141 20.76 -8.92 -17.97
N SER A 142 19.88 -9.56 -17.21
CA SER A 142 18.44 -9.55 -17.46
C SER A 142 17.77 -8.48 -16.61
N LYS A 143 16.77 -7.81 -17.20
CA LYS A 143 15.96 -6.80 -16.53
C LYS A 143 14.68 -7.41 -15.98
N PHE A 144 14.25 -6.94 -14.81
CA PHE A 144 12.93 -7.22 -14.25
C PHE A 144 12.28 -5.96 -13.69
N THR A 145 10.96 -6.03 -13.52
CA THR A 145 10.17 -5.02 -12.84
C THR A 145 9.30 -5.71 -11.79
N LEU A 146 9.28 -5.16 -10.58
CA LEU A 146 8.31 -5.49 -9.54
C LEU A 146 7.30 -4.34 -9.48
N GLU A 147 6.11 -4.57 -10.00
CA GLU A 147 5.04 -3.58 -10.08
C GLU A 147 3.69 -4.28 -10.09
N VAL A 148 2.72 -3.69 -9.40
CA VAL A 148 1.31 -4.09 -9.49
C VAL A 148 0.47 -2.82 -9.64
N ASN A 149 -0.29 -2.74 -10.72
CA ASN A 149 -1.12 -1.57 -11.02
C ASN A 149 -2.06 -1.23 -9.85
N GLY A 150 -2.14 0.06 -9.48
CA GLY A 150 -2.98 0.55 -8.38
C GLY A 150 -2.53 0.13 -6.97
N LYS A 151 -1.32 -0.41 -6.82
CA LYS A 151 -0.78 -0.85 -5.53
C LYS A 151 0.57 -0.22 -5.24
N LYS A 152 0.90 -0.14 -3.96
CA LYS A 152 2.20 0.29 -3.45
C LYS A 152 2.97 -0.86 -2.83
N ILE A 153 4.29 -0.75 -2.79
CA ILE A 153 5.17 -1.70 -2.12
C ILE A 153 5.21 -1.42 -0.62
N ILE A 154 5.10 -2.48 0.19
CA ILE A 154 5.09 -2.42 1.66
C ILE A 154 6.06 -3.40 2.33
N GLY A 155 6.84 -4.15 1.55
CA GLY A 155 7.77 -5.11 2.11
C GLY A 155 8.56 -5.80 1.00
N PHE A 156 9.69 -6.38 1.39
CA PHE A 156 10.57 -7.09 0.48
C PHE A 156 10.93 -8.48 1.01
N HIS A 157 11.29 -9.36 0.09
CA HIS A 157 11.83 -10.69 0.39
C HIS A 157 12.83 -11.07 -0.70
N GLY A 158 13.64 -12.10 -0.48
CA GLY A 158 14.60 -12.53 -1.48
C GLY A 158 15.63 -13.50 -0.94
N TYR A 159 16.77 -13.54 -1.63
CA TYR A 159 17.92 -14.34 -1.22
C TYR A 159 19.18 -13.47 -1.20
N ALA A 160 20.01 -13.63 -0.17
CA ALA A 160 21.26 -12.92 -0.04
C ALA A 160 22.26 -13.69 0.84
N GLU A 161 23.55 -13.50 0.57
CA GLU A 161 24.64 -13.91 1.45
C GLU A 161 25.79 -12.89 1.30
N ALA A 162 26.78 -13.18 0.45
CA ALA A 162 27.86 -12.23 0.14
C ALA A 162 27.36 -11.05 -0.72
N ASN A 163 26.40 -11.33 -1.60
CA ASN A 163 25.72 -10.35 -2.45
C ASN A 163 24.21 -10.55 -2.35
N LEU A 164 23.45 -9.59 -2.88
CA LEU A 164 22.00 -9.71 -3.08
C LEU A 164 21.75 -10.57 -4.32
N ASN A 165 21.19 -11.77 -4.14
CA ASN A 165 20.93 -12.71 -5.23
C ASN A 165 19.56 -12.52 -5.84
N SER A 166 18.55 -12.13 -5.07
CA SER A 166 17.24 -11.83 -5.64
C SER A 166 16.43 -10.88 -4.80
N LEU A 167 15.44 -10.26 -5.45
CA LEU A 167 14.52 -9.33 -4.82
C LEU A 167 13.09 -9.60 -5.29
N GLY A 168 12.19 -9.76 -4.34
CA GLY A 168 10.74 -9.81 -4.51
C GLY A 168 10.09 -8.79 -3.59
N ALA A 169 8.80 -8.53 -3.79
CA ALA A 169 8.09 -7.46 -3.08
C ALA A 169 6.67 -7.86 -2.68
N TYR A 170 6.20 -7.25 -1.61
CA TYR A 170 4.82 -7.28 -1.14
C TYR A 170 4.11 -5.99 -1.50
N PHE A 171 2.88 -6.12 -2.00
CA PHE A 171 2.07 -5.02 -2.50
C PHE A 171 0.75 -4.93 -1.73
N THR A 172 0.28 -3.72 -1.47
CA THR A 172 -1.06 -3.46 -0.93
C THR A 172 -1.77 -2.39 -1.74
N THR A 173 -3.10 -2.38 -1.70
CA THR A 173 -3.89 -1.32 -2.31
C THR A 173 -3.55 0.01 -1.65
N ILE A 174 -3.40 1.07 -2.45
CA ILE A 174 -3.24 2.42 -1.93
C ILE A 174 -4.58 2.80 -1.29
N THR A 175 -4.64 2.85 0.04
CA THR A 175 -5.84 3.33 0.74
C THR A 175 -5.90 4.85 0.63
N PRO A 176 -6.93 5.44 0.01
CA PRO A 176 -7.08 6.89 -0.01
C PRO A 176 -7.23 7.43 1.41
N ALA A 177 -6.56 8.54 1.71
CA ALA A 177 -6.80 9.26 2.94
C ALA A 177 -8.20 9.90 2.86
N LYS A 178 -9.10 9.53 3.78
CA LYS A 178 -10.42 10.12 3.86
C LYS A 178 -10.32 11.49 4.53
N LEU A 179 -10.54 12.56 3.76
CA LEU A 179 -10.60 13.91 4.28
C LEU A 179 -11.95 14.17 4.96
N ALA A 180 -11.96 15.09 5.94
CA ALA A 180 -13.21 15.59 6.50
C ALA A 180 -13.98 16.36 5.43
N TYR A 181 -15.29 16.10 5.31
CA TYR A 181 -16.15 16.86 4.42
C TYR A 181 -16.32 18.30 4.93
N GLN A 182 -16.54 19.23 4.01
CA GLN A 182 -16.87 20.63 4.32
C GLN A 182 -18.33 20.88 3.94
N GLY A 183 -19.12 21.40 4.87
CA GLY A 183 -20.55 21.65 4.65
C GLY A 183 -21.35 21.79 5.94
N GLY A 184 -22.69 21.86 5.81
CA GLY A 184 -23.60 21.88 6.94
C GLY A 184 -23.82 20.49 7.56
N SER A 185 -24.49 20.43 8.71
CA SER A 185 -24.80 19.18 9.44
C SER A 185 -26.06 18.45 8.95
N GLY A 186 -26.66 18.87 7.84
CA GLY A 186 -27.87 18.29 7.27
C GLY A 186 -27.57 17.25 6.19
N GLY A 187 -28.55 16.42 5.85
CA GLY A 187 -28.48 15.44 4.75
C GLY A 187 -28.28 13.99 5.21
N ILE A 188 -28.29 13.07 4.24
CA ILE A 188 -28.01 11.65 4.45
C ILE A 188 -26.52 11.44 4.19
N TYR A 189 -25.83 10.82 5.14
CA TYR A 189 -24.43 10.44 4.97
C TYR A 189 -24.28 9.43 3.83
N TRP A 190 -23.29 9.65 2.97
CA TRP A 190 -22.90 8.72 1.91
C TRP A 190 -21.37 8.66 1.78
N ASP A 191 -20.88 7.51 1.30
CA ASP A 191 -19.48 7.22 1.00
C ASP A 191 -19.47 6.16 -0.11
N ASP A 192 -19.00 6.55 -1.29
CA ASP A 192 -19.04 5.68 -2.47
C ASP A 192 -18.00 4.56 -2.40
N GLY A 193 -17.04 4.65 -1.47
CA GLY A 193 -15.93 3.73 -1.34
C GLY A 193 -14.78 4.08 -2.27
N VAL A 194 -14.00 3.06 -2.65
CA VAL A 194 -12.80 3.21 -3.48
C VAL A 194 -13.03 2.55 -4.84
N TYR A 195 -12.72 3.29 -5.91
CA TYR A 195 -12.78 2.84 -7.29
C TYR A 195 -11.42 2.98 -7.98
N THR A 196 -11.23 2.25 -9.09
CA THR A 196 -9.96 2.25 -9.83
C THR A 196 -9.68 3.55 -10.58
N GLY A 197 -10.70 4.40 -10.77
CA GLY A 197 -10.57 5.73 -11.35
C GLY A 197 -11.88 6.50 -11.37
N VAL A 198 -11.82 7.78 -11.72
CA VAL A 198 -12.98 8.64 -11.96
C VAL A 198 -12.94 9.05 -13.43
N ARG A 199 -14.00 8.76 -14.18
CA ARG A 199 -14.10 9.08 -15.61
C ARG A 199 -14.75 10.43 -15.85
N LYS A 200 -15.90 10.65 -15.21
CA LYS A 200 -16.73 11.83 -15.39
C LYS A 200 -17.39 12.23 -14.09
N VAL A 201 -17.48 13.54 -13.88
CA VAL A 201 -18.24 14.13 -12.77
C VAL A 201 -19.31 15.04 -13.36
N TYR A 202 -20.55 14.85 -12.93
CA TYR A 202 -21.70 15.66 -13.31
C TYR A 202 -22.19 16.42 -12.07
N ILE A 203 -22.40 17.72 -12.23
CA ILE A 203 -22.95 18.59 -11.20
C ILE A 203 -24.27 19.15 -11.70
N TYR A 204 -25.34 18.92 -10.94
CA TYR A 204 -26.64 19.54 -11.19
C TYR A 204 -26.78 20.72 -10.23
N ALA A 205 -26.92 21.92 -10.78
CA ALA A 205 -26.96 23.13 -9.98
C ALA A 205 -28.09 24.07 -10.43
N THR A 206 -28.59 24.82 -9.46
CA THR A 206 -29.43 26.01 -9.68
C THR A 206 -28.74 27.19 -8.99
N ASN A 207 -29.29 27.69 -7.88
CA ASN A 207 -28.60 28.63 -6.97
C ASN A 207 -27.64 27.92 -6.01
N GLU A 208 -27.79 26.59 -5.88
CA GLU A 208 -27.01 25.70 -5.03
C GLU A 208 -26.72 24.42 -5.81
N ILE A 209 -25.69 23.67 -5.40
CA ILE A 209 -25.45 22.30 -5.89
C ILE A 209 -26.58 21.41 -5.38
N LYS A 210 -27.35 20.82 -6.29
CA LYS A 210 -28.49 19.94 -5.98
C LYS A 210 -28.14 18.47 -6.05
N CYS A 211 -27.23 18.09 -6.96
CA CYS A 211 -26.80 16.72 -7.13
C CYS A 211 -25.36 16.64 -7.64
N ILE A 212 -24.65 15.63 -7.17
CA ILE A 212 -23.40 15.14 -7.75
C ILE A 212 -23.63 13.72 -8.27
N LYS A 213 -23.20 13.47 -9.50
CA LYS A 213 -23.18 12.14 -10.09
C LYS A 213 -21.77 11.88 -10.61
N VAL A 214 -21.28 10.67 -10.40
CA VAL A 214 -19.92 10.29 -10.76
C VAL A 214 -19.94 8.96 -11.51
N ASP A 215 -19.25 8.93 -12.65
CA ASP A 215 -18.94 7.70 -13.37
C ASP A 215 -17.53 7.23 -12.96
N TYR A 216 -17.48 6.14 -12.23
CA TYR A 216 -16.24 5.51 -11.78
C TYR A 216 -15.79 4.41 -12.73
N ASP A 217 -14.47 4.26 -12.82
CA ASP A 217 -13.83 3.05 -13.31
C ASP A 217 -13.81 2.00 -12.20
N ASN A 218 -14.37 0.82 -12.48
CA ASN A 218 -14.34 -0.32 -11.58
C ASN A 218 -13.91 -1.57 -12.36
N GLU A 219 -12.59 -1.85 -12.37
CA GLU A 219 -12.01 -3.03 -13.01
C GLU A 219 -12.42 -3.17 -14.50
N GLY A 220 -12.36 -2.05 -15.22
CA GLY A 220 -12.72 -1.97 -16.65
C GLY A 220 -14.22 -1.82 -16.93
N LYS A 221 -15.08 -1.82 -15.90
CA LYS A 221 -16.51 -1.51 -16.01
C LYS A 221 -16.81 -0.11 -15.51
N VAL A 222 -17.85 0.52 -16.05
CA VAL A 222 -18.34 1.81 -15.55
C VAL A 222 -19.35 1.57 -14.43
N LYS A 223 -19.15 2.25 -13.30
CA LYS A 223 -20.12 2.31 -12.21
C LYS A 223 -20.55 3.75 -12.02
N THR A 224 -21.82 4.02 -12.27
CA THR A 224 -22.43 5.34 -12.05
C THR A 224 -23.09 5.39 -10.67
N ILE A 225 -22.78 6.43 -9.89
CA ILE A 225 -23.40 6.70 -8.59
C ILE A 225 -23.86 8.15 -8.55
N GLU A 226 -24.98 8.41 -7.90
CA GLU A 226 -25.64 9.72 -7.84
C GLU A 226 -26.11 10.02 -6.42
N HIS A 227 -25.92 11.26 -5.98
CA HIS A 227 -26.38 11.78 -4.70
C HIS A 227 -27.05 13.14 -4.86
N GLY A 228 -28.31 13.22 -4.43
CA GLY A 228 -29.09 14.46 -4.43
C GLY A 228 -30.27 14.45 -5.40
N ASP A 229 -30.70 15.63 -5.85
CA ASP A 229 -31.78 15.83 -6.82
C ASP A 229 -31.20 16.23 -8.18
N ASN A 230 -31.37 15.38 -9.19
CA ASN A 230 -30.86 15.58 -10.56
C ASN A 230 -31.75 16.49 -11.43
N LYS A 231 -32.65 17.26 -10.82
CA LYS A 231 -33.45 18.29 -11.50
C LYS A 231 -32.69 19.60 -11.59
N GLY A 232 -32.44 20.07 -12.81
CA GLY A 232 -31.85 21.39 -13.06
C GLY A 232 -30.89 21.41 -14.24
N ALA A 233 -30.10 22.47 -14.34
CA ALA A 233 -29.04 22.57 -15.35
C ALA A 233 -27.86 21.67 -14.96
N GLN A 234 -27.33 20.94 -15.94
CA GLN A 234 -26.22 20.00 -15.78
C GLN A 234 -24.92 20.64 -16.27
N ILE A 235 -23.86 20.46 -15.49
CA ILE A 235 -22.48 20.81 -15.85
C ILE A 235 -21.65 19.51 -15.80
N GLU A 236 -20.79 19.29 -16.80
CA GLU A 236 -20.00 18.06 -16.94
C GLU A 236 -18.51 18.37 -16.94
N PHE A 237 -17.74 17.49 -16.29
CA PHE A 237 -16.29 17.51 -16.30
C PHE A 237 -15.77 16.11 -16.65
N GLU A 238 -14.92 16.04 -17.67
CA GLU A 238 -14.16 14.83 -18.02
C GLU A 238 -12.75 14.93 -17.43
N LEU A 239 -12.24 13.81 -16.91
CA LEU A 239 -10.93 13.71 -16.24
C LEU A 239 -10.00 12.75 -16.97
#